data_AF-Q5D6V8-F1
#
_entry.id   AF-Q5D6V8-F1
#
_cell.length_a   1.000
_cell.length_b   1.000
_cell.length_c   1.000
_cell.angle_alpha   90.00
_cell.angle_beta   90.00
_cell.angle_gamma   90.00
#
_symmetry.space_group_name_H-M   'P 1'
#
loop_
_entity.id
_entity.type
_entity.pdbx_description
1 polymer ?
#
loop_
_entity_poly.entity_id
_entity_poly.type
_entity_poly.pdbx_seq_one_letter_code
_entity_poly.pdbx_strand_id
1 'polypeptide(L)'
;PCHFFATKCALEGTKKGHKLHLDYIGPCKFIAPCIDNELNEFPLRMRDWLKNVLVSLYERDEDNNMLSEKQKLRVKKIYENQKRLQAGEHSLDLLAHDFEKNYNMYIFPVHWQFGQLDQHPIDGYLSHTELSPLRAPLIPMEHCTTRFFDQCDTDNDKYIALEEWAGCFGIKEQD
;
A
#
# COMPACT_ATOMS: atom_id res chain seq x y z
N PRO A 1 12.81 15.07 5.13
CA PRO A 1 12.56 15.05 3.66
C PRO A 1 12.98 16.33 2.90
N CYS A 2 12.86 17.53 3.50
CA CYS A 2 13.12 18.82 2.83
C CYS A 2 14.43 18.87 2.00
N HIS A 3 15.58 18.52 2.59
CA HIS A 3 16.87 18.54 1.89
C HIS A 3 16.93 17.62 0.66
N PHE A 4 16.30 16.44 0.75
CA PHE A 4 16.25 15.49 -0.38
C PHE A 4 15.47 16.10 -1.55
N PHE A 5 14.29 16.65 -1.28
CA PHE A 5 13.45 17.24 -2.32
C PHE A 5 14.06 18.52 -2.91
N ALA A 6 14.73 19.35 -2.11
CA ALA A 6 15.50 20.48 -2.62
C ALA A 6 16.60 20.03 -3.59
N THR A 7 17.29 18.94 -3.26
CA THR A 7 18.32 18.34 -4.15
C THR A 7 17.71 17.79 -5.43
N LYS A 8 16.56 17.08 -5.33
CA LYS A 8 15.85 16.55 -6.50
C LYS A 8 15.35 17.65 -7.43
N CYS A 9 14.84 18.75 -6.87
CA CYS A 9 14.38 19.93 -7.62
C CYS A 9 15.49 20.53 -8.48
N ALA A 10 16.72 20.64 -7.96
CA ALA A 10 17.87 21.12 -8.74
C ALA A 10 18.26 20.19 -9.92
N LEU A 11 17.73 18.97 -9.97
CA LEU A 11 17.99 17.97 -11.01
C LEU A 11 16.80 17.76 -11.96
N GLU A 12 15.77 18.61 -11.88
CA GLU A 12 14.58 18.52 -12.72
C GLU A 12 14.93 18.52 -14.23
N GLY A 13 14.22 17.69 -15.00
CA GLY A 13 14.47 17.50 -16.44
C GLY A 13 15.73 16.67 -16.79
N THR A 14 16.54 16.26 -15.81
CA THR A 14 17.73 15.43 -16.06
C THR A 14 17.44 13.95 -15.86
N LYS A 15 18.14 13.07 -16.61
CA LYS A 15 18.08 11.61 -16.40
C LYS A 15 18.41 11.20 -14.95
N LYS A 16 19.27 11.97 -14.27
CA LYS A 16 19.64 11.72 -12.87
C LYS A 16 18.50 12.08 -11.91
N GLY A 17 17.81 13.21 -12.15
CA GLY A 17 16.64 13.62 -11.38
C GLY A 17 15.47 12.65 -11.53
N HIS A 18 15.23 12.15 -12.74
CA HIS A 18 14.21 11.13 -13.01
C HIS A 18 14.46 9.81 -12.26
N LYS A 19 15.72 9.46 -11.98
CA LYS A 19 16.06 8.24 -11.22
C LYS A 19 16.21 8.48 -9.71
N LEU A 20 16.14 9.74 -9.26
CA LEU A 20 16.34 10.09 -7.87
C LEU A 20 15.01 10.01 -7.13
N HIS A 21 14.81 8.96 -6.33
CA HIS A 21 13.60 8.76 -5.53
C HIS A 21 13.91 8.60 -4.05
N LEU A 22 12.95 8.97 -3.21
CA LEU A 22 13.01 8.66 -1.79
C LEU A 22 12.70 7.17 -1.64
N ASP A 23 13.59 6.42 -1.00
CA ASP A 23 13.38 4.98 -0.80
C ASP A 23 12.52 4.71 0.44
N TYR A 24 12.88 5.33 1.57
CA TYR A 24 12.13 5.27 2.83
C TYR A 24 12.49 6.47 3.70
N ILE A 25 11.70 6.69 4.75
CA ILE A 25 11.95 7.75 5.74
C ILE A 25 12.88 7.22 6.83
N GLY A 26 13.98 7.93 7.07
CA GLY A 26 14.98 7.60 8.09
C GLY A 26 16.41 7.64 7.54
N PRO A 27 17.42 7.37 8.38
CA PRO A 27 18.80 7.17 7.92
C PRO A 27 18.91 5.87 7.11
N CYS A 28 19.85 5.82 6.16
CA CYS A 28 20.09 4.61 5.39
C CYS A 28 20.43 3.41 6.31
N LYS A 29 19.70 2.30 6.14
CA LYS A 29 19.87 1.03 6.85
C LYS A 29 20.19 -0.10 5.87
N PHE A 30 20.71 -1.21 6.39
CA PHE A 30 20.75 -2.46 5.64
C PHE A 30 19.33 -2.97 5.41
N ILE A 31 19.02 -3.35 4.17
CA ILE A 31 17.76 -3.97 3.79
C ILE A 31 18.07 -5.40 3.35
N ALA A 32 17.51 -6.37 4.07
CA ALA A 32 17.67 -7.77 3.72
C ALA A 32 17.07 -8.05 2.33
N PRO A 33 17.67 -8.95 1.53
CA PRO A 33 17.08 -9.35 0.27
C PRO A 33 15.74 -10.04 0.54
N CYS A 34 14.70 -9.66 -0.20
CA CYS A 34 13.41 -10.35 -0.15
C CYS A 34 13.53 -11.69 -0.87
N ILE A 35 13.36 -12.80 -0.15
CA ILE A 35 13.40 -14.15 -0.75
C ILE A 35 12.06 -14.50 -1.41
N ASP A 36 12.05 -15.49 -2.31
CA ASP A 36 10.87 -15.83 -3.11
C ASP A 36 9.66 -16.24 -2.26
N ASN A 37 9.90 -16.95 -1.13
CA ASN A 37 8.83 -17.33 -0.23
C ASN A 37 8.17 -16.09 0.41
N GLU A 38 8.97 -15.16 0.92
CA GLU A 38 8.45 -13.91 1.52
C GLU A 38 7.70 -13.07 0.48
N LEU A 39 8.20 -13.03 -0.76
CA LEU A 39 7.55 -12.31 -1.85
C LEU A 39 6.15 -12.87 -2.16
N ASN A 40 6.00 -14.20 -2.14
CA ASN A 40 4.70 -14.85 -2.36
C ASN A 40 3.73 -14.62 -1.18
N GLU A 41 4.25 -14.44 0.03
CA GLU A 41 3.44 -14.13 1.23
C GLU A 41 3.02 -12.66 1.32
N PHE A 42 3.85 -11.77 0.79
CA PHE A 42 3.71 -10.32 0.88
C PHE A 42 2.31 -9.80 0.52
N PRO A 43 1.70 -10.12 -0.65
CA PRO A 43 0.40 -9.58 -1.02
C PRO A 43 -0.72 -9.98 -0.04
N LEU A 44 -0.67 -11.19 0.53
CA LEU A 44 -1.67 -11.65 1.50
C LEU A 44 -1.56 -10.85 2.80
N ARG A 45 -0.34 -10.69 3.31
CA ARG A 45 -0.05 -9.97 4.56
C ARG A 45 -0.34 -8.48 4.43
N MET A 46 0.10 -7.87 3.34
CA MET A 46 -0.13 -6.46 3.05
C MET A 46 -1.63 -6.16 2.92
N ARG A 47 -2.38 -6.99 2.19
CA ARG A 47 -3.83 -6.77 2.01
C ARG A 47 -4.60 -6.87 3.33
N ASP A 48 -4.25 -7.81 4.20
CA ASP A 48 -4.83 -7.87 5.56
C ASP A 48 -4.44 -6.66 6.41
N TRP A 49 -3.17 -6.24 6.33
CA TRP A 49 -2.68 -5.04 6.99
C TRP A 49 -3.45 -3.79 6.56
N LEU A 50 -3.71 -3.59 5.26
CA LEU A 50 -4.49 -2.46 4.74
C LEU A 50 -5.91 -2.42 5.32
N LYS A 51 -6.60 -3.56 5.35
CA LYS A 51 -7.93 -3.68 5.98
C LYS A 51 -7.88 -3.26 7.44
N ASN A 52 -6.90 -3.76 8.20
CA ASN A 52 -6.79 -3.51 9.64
C ASN A 52 -6.40 -2.06 9.94
N VAL A 53 -5.48 -1.45 9.17
CA VAL A 53 -5.14 -0.03 9.26
C VAL A 53 -6.39 0.83 9.07
N LEU A 54 -7.17 0.55 8.03
CA LEU A 54 -8.38 1.32 7.73
C LEU A 54 -9.44 1.19 8.83
N VAL A 55 -9.62 -0.01 9.40
CA VAL A 55 -10.51 -0.23 10.54
C VAL A 55 -10.01 0.50 11.79
N SER A 56 -8.73 0.44 12.10
CA SER A 56 -8.14 1.16 13.23
C SER A 56 -8.22 2.69 13.07
N LEU A 57 -8.12 3.21 11.84
CA LEU A 57 -8.36 4.63 11.56
C LEU A 57 -9.82 5.00 11.86
N TYR A 58 -10.77 4.19 11.42
CA TYR A 58 -12.19 4.41 11.71
C TYR A 58 -12.52 4.39 13.20
N GLU A 59 -11.93 3.45 13.96
CA GLU A 59 -12.12 3.37 15.42
C GLU A 59 -11.60 4.60 16.17
N ARG A 60 -10.52 5.22 15.68
CA ARG A 60 -9.88 6.40 16.31
C ARG A 60 -10.43 7.73 15.82
N ASP A 61 -11.30 7.73 14.81
CA ASP A 61 -11.77 8.95 14.14
C ASP A 61 -12.90 9.65 14.92
N GLU A 62 -12.59 10.05 16.15
CA GLU A 62 -13.50 10.74 17.09
C GLU A 62 -13.94 12.12 16.56
N ASP A 63 -13.10 12.81 15.78
CA ASP A 63 -13.33 14.20 15.32
C ASP A 63 -13.65 14.34 13.82
N ASN A 64 -13.87 13.25 13.08
CA ASN A 64 -14.08 13.25 11.60
C ASN A 64 -12.94 13.86 10.78
N ASN A 65 -11.71 13.84 11.29
CA ASN A 65 -10.56 14.45 10.64
C ASN A 65 -9.70 13.46 9.86
N MET A 66 -9.93 12.14 10.02
CA MET A 66 -9.12 11.10 9.36
C MET A 66 -9.81 10.47 8.16
N LEU A 67 -11.13 10.32 8.20
CA LEU A 67 -11.93 9.77 7.10
C LEU A 67 -13.08 10.71 6.76
N SER A 68 -13.32 10.94 5.47
CA SER A 68 -14.54 11.62 5.02
C SER A 68 -15.79 10.79 5.35
N GLU A 69 -16.96 11.44 5.42
CA GLU A 69 -18.24 10.78 5.69
C GLU A 69 -18.53 9.59 4.75
N LYS A 70 -18.19 9.73 3.46
CA LYS A 70 -18.35 8.65 2.48
C LYS A 70 -17.42 7.47 2.77
N GLN A 71 -16.18 7.75 3.17
CA GLN A 71 -15.21 6.73 3.54
C GLN A 71 -15.64 6.03 4.84
N LYS A 72 -16.04 6.78 5.88
CA LYS A 72 -16.59 6.24 7.13
C LYS A 72 -17.74 5.27 6.88
N LEU A 73 -18.70 5.61 6.03
CA LEU A 73 -19.82 4.72 5.72
C LEU A 73 -19.37 3.39 5.10
N ARG A 74 -18.31 3.41 4.27
CA ARG A 74 -17.73 2.20 3.69
C ARG A 74 -16.97 1.38 4.75
N VAL A 75 -16.14 2.01 5.58
CA VAL A 75 -15.39 1.31 6.64
C VAL A 75 -16.31 0.77 7.73
N LYS A 76 -17.37 1.50 8.10
CA LYS A 76 -18.38 1.06 9.06
C LYS A 76 -18.96 -0.32 8.70
N LYS A 77 -19.27 -0.54 7.42
CA LYS A 77 -19.75 -1.84 6.91
C LYS A 77 -18.74 -2.96 7.08
N ILE A 78 -17.45 -2.66 7.01
CA ILE A 78 -16.37 -3.63 7.26
C ILE A 78 -16.26 -3.88 8.77
N TYR A 79 -16.20 -2.80 9.56
CA TYR A 79 -16.03 -2.85 11.02
C TYR A 79 -17.12 -3.66 11.72
N GLU A 80 -18.39 -3.41 11.40
CA GLU A 80 -19.57 -4.05 12.00
C GLU A 80 -19.82 -5.48 11.50
N ASN A 81 -19.07 -5.94 10.49
CA ASN A 81 -19.30 -7.26 9.91
C ASN A 81 -18.80 -8.37 10.84
N GLN A 82 -19.71 -9.24 11.29
CA GLN A 82 -19.39 -10.36 12.17
C GLN A 82 -18.43 -11.39 11.55
N LYS A 83 -18.35 -11.46 10.21
CA LYS A 83 -17.43 -12.34 9.48
C LYS A 83 -16.04 -11.74 9.27
N ARG A 84 -15.80 -10.49 9.68
CA ARG A 84 -14.50 -9.84 9.57
C ARG A 84 -13.47 -10.60 10.41
N LEU A 85 -12.40 -11.05 9.76
CA LEU A 85 -11.22 -11.53 10.46
C LEU A 85 -10.56 -10.37 11.22
N GLN A 86 -10.46 -10.52 12.55
CA GLN A 86 -9.86 -9.53 13.45
C GLN A 86 -8.35 -9.44 13.23
N ALA A 87 -7.75 -8.30 13.60
CA ALA A 87 -6.31 -8.12 13.52
C ALA A 87 -5.58 -9.13 14.42
N GLY A 88 -4.49 -9.70 13.91
CA GLY A 88 -3.68 -10.67 14.64
C GLY A 88 -2.69 -11.39 13.73
N GLU A 89 -1.88 -12.26 14.33
CA GLU A 89 -0.96 -13.16 13.60
C GLU A 89 -1.76 -14.33 13.03
N HIS A 90 -1.93 -14.36 11.71
CA HIS A 90 -2.70 -15.37 10.99
C HIS A 90 -1.84 -16.23 10.09
N SER A 91 -2.23 -17.48 9.89
CA SER A 91 -1.62 -18.35 8.89
C SER A 91 -1.97 -17.88 7.48
N LEU A 92 -1.09 -18.18 6.51
CA LEU A 92 -1.30 -17.84 5.10
C LEU A 92 -2.59 -18.46 4.55
N ASP A 93 -2.87 -19.71 4.91
CA ASP A 93 -4.09 -20.41 4.49
C ASP A 93 -5.36 -19.70 4.99
N LEU A 94 -5.33 -19.17 6.21
CA LEU A 94 -6.45 -18.41 6.77
C LEU A 94 -6.62 -17.06 6.03
N LEU A 95 -5.53 -16.35 5.75
CA LEU A 95 -5.58 -15.08 5.00
C LEU A 95 -6.07 -15.28 3.56
N ALA A 96 -5.65 -16.36 2.90
CA ALA A 96 -6.13 -16.72 1.58
C ALA A 96 -7.62 -17.06 1.60
N HIS A 97 -8.05 -17.88 2.55
CA HIS A 97 -9.46 -18.25 2.72
C HIS A 97 -10.34 -17.04 3.06
N ASP A 98 -9.90 -16.15 3.94
CA ASP A 98 -10.62 -14.93 4.30
C ASP A 98 -10.81 -14.04 3.07
N PHE A 99 -9.77 -13.87 2.25
CA PHE A 99 -9.87 -13.10 1.01
C PHE A 99 -10.89 -13.69 0.04
N GLU A 100 -10.93 -15.01 -0.15
CA GLU A 100 -11.90 -15.64 -1.04
C GLU A 100 -13.34 -15.49 -0.53
N LYS A 101 -13.57 -15.67 0.78
CA LYS A 101 -14.92 -15.64 1.37
C LYS A 101 -15.45 -14.24 1.64
N ASN A 102 -14.56 -13.31 1.93
CA ASN A 102 -14.86 -11.94 2.33
C ASN A 102 -14.28 -10.90 1.37
N TYR A 103 -14.03 -11.28 0.10
CA TYR A 103 -13.45 -10.46 -0.98
C TYR A 103 -13.88 -8.98 -0.97
N ASN A 104 -15.19 -8.71 -0.86
CA ASN A 104 -15.74 -7.35 -0.88
C ASN A 104 -15.22 -6.44 0.24
N MET A 105 -14.73 -7.00 1.36
CA MET A 105 -14.14 -6.23 2.46
C MET A 105 -12.76 -5.69 2.12
N TYR A 106 -12.11 -6.20 1.05
CA TYR A 106 -10.75 -5.86 0.67
C TYR A 106 -10.66 -4.87 -0.48
N ILE A 107 -11.69 -4.77 -1.32
CA ILE A 107 -11.75 -3.82 -2.44
C ILE A 107 -11.49 -2.40 -1.91
N PHE A 108 -12.31 -1.93 -0.96
CA PHE A 108 -12.20 -0.56 -0.50
C PHE A 108 -10.87 -0.23 0.22
N PRO A 109 -10.32 -1.05 1.13
CA PRO A 109 -8.99 -0.83 1.69
C PRO A 109 -7.88 -0.72 0.64
N VAL A 110 -7.89 -1.58 -0.38
CA VAL A 110 -6.89 -1.56 -1.46
C VAL A 110 -6.96 -0.25 -2.25
N HIS A 111 -8.15 0.16 -2.70
CA HIS A 111 -8.31 1.44 -3.43
C HIS A 111 -8.04 2.65 -2.55
N TRP A 112 -8.46 2.61 -1.28
CA TRP A 112 -8.23 3.70 -0.34
C TRP A 112 -6.75 3.97 -0.16
N GLN A 113 -5.94 2.90 0.01
CA GLN A 113 -4.50 3.05 0.18
C GLN A 113 -3.83 3.67 -1.04
N PHE A 114 -4.22 3.27 -2.25
CA PHE A 114 -3.71 3.88 -3.47
C PHE A 114 -3.88 5.41 -3.43
N GLY A 115 -5.11 5.87 -3.14
CA GLY A 115 -5.39 7.30 -3.04
C GLY A 115 -4.70 8.01 -1.87
N GLN A 116 -4.24 7.29 -0.84
CA GLN A 116 -3.40 7.89 0.22
C GLN A 116 -1.95 8.10 -0.24
N LEU A 117 -1.46 7.26 -1.16
CA LEU A 117 -0.09 7.31 -1.65
C LEU A 117 0.06 8.27 -2.84
N ASP A 118 -0.90 8.26 -3.76
CA ASP A 118 -1.00 9.13 -4.95
C ASP A 118 -1.27 10.58 -4.52
N GLN A 119 -0.19 11.33 -4.27
CA GLN A 119 -0.23 12.67 -3.68
C GLN A 119 0.86 13.60 -4.23
N HIS A 120 1.88 13.08 -4.91
CA HIS A 120 3.09 13.81 -5.29
C HIS A 120 3.50 13.59 -6.75
N PRO A 121 2.69 14.05 -7.73
CA PRO A 121 1.39 14.71 -7.59
C PRO A 121 0.23 13.70 -7.58
N ILE A 122 -1.02 14.17 -7.46
CA ILE A 122 -2.19 13.32 -7.71
C ILE A 122 -2.33 13.16 -9.23
N ASP A 123 -1.82 12.06 -9.78
CA ASP A 123 -1.82 11.78 -11.22
C ASP A 123 -2.34 10.38 -11.59
N GLY A 124 -2.74 9.57 -10.60
CA GLY A 124 -3.23 8.22 -10.83
C GLY A 124 -2.11 7.18 -11.00
N TYR A 125 -0.88 7.52 -10.61
CA TYR A 125 0.28 6.65 -10.64
C TYR A 125 1.04 6.73 -9.31
N LEU A 126 1.62 5.62 -8.86
CA LEU A 126 2.51 5.62 -7.70
C LEU A 126 3.96 5.57 -8.16
N SER A 127 4.69 6.64 -7.94
CA SER A 127 6.14 6.65 -8.09
C SER A 127 6.83 5.88 -6.96
N HIS A 128 8.10 5.50 -7.16
CA HIS A 128 8.91 4.89 -6.11
C HIS A 128 9.00 5.75 -4.83
N THR A 129 8.91 7.08 -4.96
CA THR A 129 8.88 8.00 -3.81
C THR A 129 7.58 7.85 -3.01
N GLU A 130 6.45 7.71 -3.69
CA GLU A 130 5.12 7.59 -3.06
C GLU A 130 4.91 6.23 -2.42
N LEU A 131 5.63 5.19 -2.86
CA LEU A 131 5.67 3.89 -2.21
C LEU A 131 6.53 3.88 -0.93
N SER A 132 7.33 4.92 -0.66
CA SER A 132 8.22 4.98 0.50
C SER A 132 7.55 4.79 1.89
N PRO A 133 6.27 5.16 2.12
CA PRO A 133 5.57 4.83 3.37
C PRO A 133 5.38 3.32 3.57
N LEU A 134 5.29 2.54 2.48
CA LEU A 134 5.19 1.08 2.52
C LEU A 134 6.54 0.40 2.78
N ARG A 135 7.61 1.17 3.02
CA ARG A 135 8.93 0.69 3.45
C ARG A 135 9.24 1.07 4.89
N ALA A 136 8.23 1.51 5.64
CA ALA A 136 8.34 1.78 7.06
C ALA A 136 8.41 0.45 7.87
N PRO A 137 9.12 0.41 9.02
CA PRO A 137 9.26 -0.82 9.83
C PRO A 137 7.96 -1.44 10.36
N LEU A 138 6.84 -0.70 10.34
CA LEU A 138 5.53 -1.18 10.77
C LEU A 138 4.81 -2.00 9.69
N ILE A 139 5.33 -1.99 8.47
CA ILE A 139 4.77 -2.71 7.34
C ILE A 139 5.24 -4.17 7.40
N PRO A 140 4.35 -5.16 7.22
CA PRO A 140 4.77 -6.55 7.18
C PRO A 140 5.71 -6.79 5.99
N MET A 141 6.88 -7.36 6.26
CA MET A 141 7.89 -7.70 5.23
C MET A 141 8.26 -6.49 4.34
N GLU A 142 8.53 -5.33 4.95
CA GLU A 142 8.72 -4.07 4.22
C GLU A 142 9.91 -4.09 3.24
N HIS A 143 10.86 -5.01 3.46
CA HIS A 143 11.99 -5.24 2.56
C HIS A 143 11.55 -5.84 1.21
N CYS A 144 10.38 -6.47 1.13
CA CYS A 144 9.80 -6.99 -0.10
C CYS A 144 9.06 -5.96 -0.95
N THR A 145 8.73 -4.78 -0.39
CA THR A 145 7.90 -3.76 -1.06
C THR A 145 8.39 -3.40 -2.46
N THR A 146 9.67 -3.04 -2.64
CA THR A 146 10.20 -2.68 -3.97
C THR A 146 10.15 -3.86 -4.93
N ARG A 147 10.60 -5.04 -4.49
CA ARG A 147 10.61 -6.25 -5.34
C ARG A 147 9.20 -6.67 -5.77
N PHE A 148 8.22 -6.50 -4.89
CA PHE A 148 6.81 -6.78 -5.18
C PHE A 148 6.27 -5.80 -6.23
N PHE A 149 6.44 -4.49 -6.01
CA PHE A 149 5.92 -3.50 -6.96
C PHE A 149 6.67 -3.51 -8.31
N ASP A 150 7.94 -3.92 -8.34
CA ASP A 150 8.65 -4.18 -9.60
C ASP A 150 8.00 -5.33 -10.42
N GLN A 151 7.28 -6.26 -9.78
CA GLN A 151 6.50 -7.30 -10.47
C GLN A 151 5.09 -6.83 -10.85
N CYS A 152 4.60 -5.78 -10.20
CA CYS A 152 3.31 -5.16 -10.48
C CYS A 152 3.37 -4.17 -11.64
N ASP A 153 4.53 -3.56 -11.87
CA ASP A 153 4.86 -2.68 -13.00
C ASP A 153 4.91 -3.50 -14.31
N THR A 154 3.74 -3.76 -14.90
CA THR A 154 3.56 -4.68 -16.03
C THR A 154 4.02 -4.10 -17.36
N ASP A 155 3.86 -2.79 -17.55
CA ASP A 155 4.35 -2.07 -18.73
C ASP A 155 5.78 -1.53 -18.56
N ASN A 156 6.34 -1.69 -17.34
CA ASN A 156 7.73 -1.40 -16.98
C ASN A 156 8.08 0.09 -17.08
N ASP A 157 7.09 0.97 -16.87
CA ASP A 157 7.24 2.43 -16.94
C ASP A 157 7.83 3.06 -15.64
N LYS A 158 8.03 2.24 -14.59
CA LYS A 158 8.55 2.60 -13.25
C LYS A 158 7.53 3.29 -12.34
N TYR A 159 6.27 3.28 -12.72
CA TYR A 159 5.13 3.73 -11.95
C TYR A 159 4.18 2.55 -11.74
N ILE A 160 3.30 2.68 -10.74
CA ILE A 160 2.23 1.69 -10.53
C ILE A 160 0.90 2.38 -10.76
N ALA A 161 0.23 2.03 -11.86
CA ALA A 161 -1.12 2.52 -12.12
C ALA A 161 -2.14 1.88 -11.16
N LEU A 162 -3.34 2.48 -11.06
CA LEU A 162 -4.39 1.93 -10.19
C LEU A 162 -4.78 0.48 -10.56
N GLU A 163 -4.83 0.17 -11.86
CA GLU A 163 -5.17 -1.17 -12.36
C GLU A 163 -4.10 -2.19 -11.97
N GLU A 164 -2.82 -1.84 -12.10
CA GLU A 164 -1.68 -2.67 -11.70
C GLU A 164 -1.66 -2.89 -10.19
N TRP A 165 -1.87 -1.83 -9.41
CA TRP A 165 -1.99 -1.89 -7.95
C TRP A 165 -3.11 -2.83 -7.53
N ALA A 166 -4.32 -2.63 -8.05
CA ALA A 166 -5.51 -3.41 -7.72
C ALA A 166 -5.31 -4.89 -8.13
N GLY A 167 -4.82 -5.13 -9.34
CA GLY A 167 -4.50 -6.46 -9.87
C GLY A 167 -3.48 -7.20 -9.01
N CYS A 168 -2.42 -6.51 -8.55
CA CYS A 168 -1.41 -7.11 -7.69
C CYS A 168 -1.92 -7.56 -6.31
N PHE A 169 -2.99 -6.93 -5.82
CA PHE A 169 -3.67 -7.37 -4.60
C PHE A 169 -4.83 -8.35 -4.85
N GLY A 170 -5.03 -8.76 -6.11
CA GLY A 170 -6.06 -9.71 -6.52
C GLY A 170 -7.46 -9.11 -6.65
N ILE A 171 -7.56 -7.79 -6.73
CA ILE A 171 -8.83 -7.09 -7.01
C ILE A 171 -9.10 -7.16 -8.52
N LYS A 172 -10.34 -7.44 -8.90
CA LYS A 172 -10.76 -7.55 -10.29
C LYS A 172 -10.93 -6.16 -10.91
N GLU A 173 -10.59 -6.02 -12.19
CA GLU A 173 -10.65 -4.74 -12.93
C GLU A 173 -12.01 -4.02 -12.90
N GLN A 174 -13.10 -4.74 -12.67
CA GLN A 174 -14.47 -4.21 -12.67
C GLN A 174 -14.95 -3.67 -11.31
N ASP A 175 -14.13 -3.79 -10.26
CA ASP A 175 -14.47 -3.45 -8.86
C ASP A 175 -13.83 -2.13 -8.41
#